data_AF-I3LYX7-F1
#
_entry.id   AF-I3LYX7-F1
#
_cell.length_a   1.000
_cell.length_b   1.000
_cell.length_c   1.000
_cell.angle_alpha   90.00
_cell.angle_beta   90.00
_cell.angle_gamma   90.00
#
_symmetry.space_group_name_H-M   'P 1'
#
loop_
_entity.id
_entity.type
_entity.pdbx_description
1 polymer ?
#
loop_
_entity_poly.entity_id
_entity_poly.type
_entity_poly.pdbx_seq_one_letter_code
_entity_poly.pdbx_strand_id
1 'polypeptide(L)'
;MALLRGVWGVLRDLGKSGMELCSDCGNRLRSPFSFVYFPKWFSSTLGSYPKKPMSSYLRFSKEQLPIFKAQNPDMKISELIRRIAELWRELPESQKKMYEDAYKADWQAYKEEVNRIQEQLTPSQMISLEKEIMQKRLKKKALIKKRELTMLGKPKRPRSAYNIFVSESFQEVKDGSSQAKLKYVNETWKNLPSSQKQVYIQLAKDDKIRYDNEMKSWEEQMIEVGRSDLIRRKMKNQTKDGIGEY
;
A
#
# COMPACT_ATOMS: atom_id res chain seq x y z
N MET A 1 2.74 29.09 38.01
CA MET A 1 2.57 30.18 37.02
C MET A 1 2.04 29.56 35.73
N ALA A 2 0.80 29.05 35.62
CA ALA A 2 -0.51 29.69 35.69
C ALA A 2 -0.66 30.89 34.74
N LEU A 3 -1.82 30.93 34.03
CA LEU A 3 -2.35 31.91 33.06
C LEU A 3 -2.02 31.54 31.59
N LEU A 4 -2.96 31.21 30.70
CA LEU A 4 -4.29 31.77 30.49
C LEU A 4 -5.35 30.72 30.09
N ARG A 5 -6.43 30.66 30.87
CA ARG A 5 -7.83 30.40 30.42
C ARG A 5 -8.29 31.69 29.72
N GLY A 6 -9.19 31.76 28.74
CA GLY A 6 -10.26 30.88 28.27
C GLY A 6 -11.47 31.79 27.98
N VAL A 7 -12.14 31.64 26.82
CA VAL A 7 -13.52 32.09 26.54
C VAL A 7 -13.90 31.26 25.29
N TRP A 8 -14.84 30.32 25.32
CA TRP A 8 -16.27 30.52 25.32
C TRP A 8 -16.94 29.19 25.69
N GLY A 9 -17.80 29.22 26.69
CA GLY A 9 -18.80 28.18 26.93
C GLY A 9 -20.18 28.83 26.95
N VAL A 10 -21.17 28.00 26.59
CA VAL A 10 -22.61 28.15 26.83
C VAL A 10 -23.40 28.83 25.71
N LEU A 11 -24.01 28.00 24.84
CA LEU A 11 -25.48 27.85 24.80
C LEU A 11 -25.87 26.66 23.91
N ARG A 12 -26.54 25.70 24.54
CA ARG A 12 -27.30 24.62 23.91
C ARG A 12 -28.78 25.03 23.92
N ASP A 13 -29.53 24.40 23.03
CA ASP A 13 -30.99 24.29 22.99
C ASP A 13 -31.75 25.43 22.33
N LEU A 14 -32.19 25.17 21.10
CA LEU A 14 -33.59 25.29 20.69
C LEU A 14 -33.76 24.46 19.41
N GLY A 15 -34.20 23.21 19.57
CA GLY A 15 -34.69 22.43 18.46
C GLY A 15 -35.99 23.04 17.95
N LYS A 16 -35.99 23.53 16.71
CA LYS A 16 -37.19 23.60 15.86
C LYS A 16 -36.83 23.33 14.40
N SER A 17 -37.61 22.41 13.86
CA SER A 17 -37.85 22.04 12.47
C SER A 17 -38.08 23.22 11.53
N GLY A 18 -37.76 23.04 10.25
CA GLY A 18 -38.29 23.92 9.20
C GLY A 18 -37.56 23.75 7.88
N MET A 19 -38.01 22.78 7.08
CA MET A 19 -37.88 22.82 5.63
C MET A 19 -38.49 24.13 5.09
N GLU A 20 -37.98 24.56 3.92
CA GLU A 20 -38.60 25.52 2.98
C GLU A 20 -38.60 27.01 3.43
N LEU A 21 -38.33 28.01 2.60
CA LEU A 21 -38.18 28.12 1.15
C LEU A 21 -37.57 29.52 0.85
N CYS A 22 -36.97 29.60 -0.35
CA CYS A 22 -36.78 30.81 -1.16
C CYS A 22 -35.75 31.84 -0.71
N SER A 23 -35.04 32.52 -1.61
CA SER A 23 -34.78 32.35 -3.04
C SER A 23 -33.81 33.48 -3.39
N ASP A 24 -32.86 33.14 -4.24
CA ASP A 24 -32.26 34.05 -5.22
C ASP A 24 -31.39 35.21 -4.73
N CYS A 25 -30.07 35.04 -4.84
CA CYS A 25 -29.27 35.78 -5.83
C CYS A 25 -27.77 35.51 -5.58
N GLY A 26 -27.09 34.94 -6.58
CA GLY A 26 -25.64 34.78 -6.51
C GLY A 26 -25.02 33.90 -7.59
N ASN A 27 -25.44 34.09 -8.84
CA ASN A 27 -24.84 33.47 -10.03
C ASN A 27 -23.31 33.62 -10.07
N ARG A 28 -22.57 32.53 -9.82
CA ARG A 28 -21.32 32.27 -10.54
C ARG A 28 -21.61 31.24 -11.63
N LEU A 29 -21.69 31.78 -12.84
CA LEU A 29 -21.79 31.10 -14.12
C LEU A 29 -20.97 29.79 -14.12
N ARG A 30 -21.68 28.66 -14.15
CA ARG A 30 -21.12 27.37 -14.53
C ARG A 30 -20.81 27.45 -16.03
N SER A 31 -19.52 27.42 -16.38
CA SER A 31 -19.07 27.24 -17.75
C SER A 31 -19.73 25.99 -18.36
N PRO A 32 -20.37 26.06 -19.54
CA PRO A 32 -21.09 24.94 -20.13
C PRO A 32 -20.20 24.00 -20.97
N PHE A 33 -18.88 24.22 -21.01
CA PHE A 33 -17.96 23.42 -21.81
C PHE A 33 -16.75 22.96 -21.00
N SER A 34 -16.88 21.81 -20.34
CA SER A 34 -15.81 20.84 -20.11
C SER A 34 -16.36 19.64 -19.32
N PHE A 35 -17.45 19.04 -19.81
CA PHE A 35 -17.62 17.60 -19.61
C PHE A 35 -16.71 16.95 -20.66
N VAL A 36 -15.40 16.95 -20.41
CA VAL A 36 -14.51 16.02 -21.11
C VAL A 36 -15.00 14.67 -20.66
N TYR A 37 -15.87 14.08 -21.47
CA TYR A 37 -16.19 12.67 -21.43
C TYR A 37 -14.85 11.99 -21.61
N PHE A 38 -14.17 11.69 -20.50
CA PHE A 38 -13.03 10.80 -20.52
C PHE A 38 -13.59 9.50 -21.06
N PRO A 39 -13.27 9.12 -22.31
CA PRO A 39 -13.78 7.89 -22.85
C PRO A 39 -13.35 6.81 -21.87
N LYS A 40 -14.32 5.97 -21.49
CA LYS A 40 -14.22 4.84 -20.57
C LYS A 40 -13.18 3.77 -21.00
N TRP A 41 -12.31 4.12 -21.95
CA TRP A 41 -11.25 3.36 -22.59
C TRP A 41 -10.03 3.10 -21.68
N PHE A 42 -9.90 3.82 -20.57
CA PHE A 42 -8.94 3.49 -19.50
C PHE A 42 -9.59 2.81 -18.29
N SER A 43 -10.71 2.11 -18.49
CA SER A 43 -11.27 1.25 -17.45
C SER A 43 -10.49 -0.06 -17.43
N SER A 44 -9.71 -0.29 -16.36
CA SER A 44 -9.13 -1.59 -16.03
C SER A 44 -10.19 -2.69 -16.20
N THR A 45 -9.94 -3.68 -17.06
CA THR A 45 -10.84 -4.82 -17.28
C THR A 45 -10.96 -5.68 -16.02
N LEU A 46 -9.96 -5.62 -15.14
CA LEU A 46 -9.99 -6.27 -13.83
C LEU A 46 -10.99 -5.62 -12.86
N GLY A 47 -11.28 -4.33 -13.02
CA GLY A 47 -12.23 -3.61 -12.16
C GLY A 47 -13.68 -4.09 -12.34
N SER A 48 -14.04 -4.50 -13.55
CA SER A 48 -15.35 -5.05 -13.92
C SER A 48 -15.43 -6.57 -13.79
N TYR A 49 -14.33 -7.26 -13.53
CA TYR A 49 -14.34 -8.72 -13.38
C TYR A 49 -14.90 -9.11 -12.00
N PRO A 50 -15.85 -10.06 -11.92
CA PRO A 50 -16.51 -10.42 -10.68
C PRO A 50 -15.50 -10.95 -9.66
N LYS A 51 -15.73 -10.64 -8.38
CA LYS A 51 -14.91 -11.16 -7.28
C LYS A 51 -15.55 -12.43 -6.74
N LYS A 52 -14.71 -13.36 -6.27
CA LYS A 52 -15.17 -14.55 -5.57
C LYS A 52 -16.06 -14.17 -4.37
N PRO A 53 -17.15 -14.89 -4.11
CA PRO A 53 -18.02 -14.62 -2.99
C PRO A 53 -17.31 -14.92 -1.66
N MET A 54 -17.82 -14.32 -0.58
CA MET A 54 -17.28 -14.53 0.76
C MET A 54 -17.63 -15.93 1.26
N SER A 55 -16.66 -16.63 1.85
CA SER A 55 -16.92 -17.92 2.50
C SER A 55 -17.87 -17.77 3.69
N SER A 56 -18.43 -18.89 4.15
CA SER A 56 -19.35 -18.96 5.29
C SER A 56 -18.86 -18.19 6.52
N TYR A 57 -17.62 -18.47 6.96
CA TYR A 57 -17.00 -17.74 8.09
C TYR A 57 -16.80 -16.25 7.80
N LEU A 58 -16.35 -15.87 6.61
CA LEU A 58 -16.13 -14.44 6.27
C LEU A 58 -17.45 -13.66 6.27
N ARG A 59 -18.54 -14.31 5.83
CA ARG A 59 -19.90 -13.76 5.87
C ARG A 59 -20.35 -13.55 7.32
N PHE A 60 -20.25 -14.58 8.17
CA PHE A 60 -20.53 -14.47 9.60
C PHE A 60 -19.67 -13.39 10.27
N SER A 61 -18.37 -13.36 10.00
CA SER A 61 -17.44 -12.39 10.58
C SER A 61 -17.79 -10.95 10.18
N LYS A 62 -18.20 -10.74 8.93
CA LYS A 62 -18.66 -9.43 8.44
C LYS A 62 -19.93 -8.94 9.16
N GLU A 63 -20.85 -9.86 9.48
CA GLU A 63 -22.09 -9.55 10.19
C GLU A 63 -21.86 -9.26 11.68
N GLN A 64 -21.00 -10.06 12.34
CA GLN A 64 -20.74 -9.94 13.78
C GLN A 64 -19.80 -8.78 14.13
N LEU A 65 -18.85 -8.44 13.26
CA LEU A 65 -17.86 -7.39 13.53
C LEU A 65 -18.45 -6.04 13.95
N PRO A 66 -19.46 -5.46 13.27
CA PRO A 66 -20.06 -4.19 13.70
C PRO A 66 -20.77 -4.30 15.06
N ILE A 67 -21.41 -5.44 15.36
CA ILE A 67 -22.07 -5.70 16.64
C ILE A 67 -21.03 -5.71 17.77
N PHE A 68 -19.95 -6.47 17.58
CA PHE A 68 -18.83 -6.56 18.51
C PHE A 68 -18.13 -5.21 18.70
N LYS A 69 -18.00 -4.43 17.63
CA LYS A 69 -17.39 -3.09 17.69
C LYS A 69 -18.29 -2.08 18.42
N ALA A 70 -19.60 -2.17 18.25
CA ALA A 70 -20.55 -1.33 19.00
C ALA A 70 -20.52 -1.65 20.49
N GLN A 71 -20.41 -2.94 20.86
CA GLN A 71 -20.29 -3.37 22.25
C GLN A 71 -18.91 -3.08 22.86
N ASN A 72 -17.86 -3.04 22.05
CA ASN A 72 -16.48 -2.80 22.48
C ASN A 72 -15.80 -1.72 21.62
N PRO A 73 -16.21 -0.43 21.73
CA PRO A 73 -15.71 0.65 20.87
C PRO A 73 -14.19 0.84 20.96
N ASP A 74 -13.60 0.62 22.13
CA ASP A 74 -12.16 0.86 22.36
C ASP A 74 -11.28 -0.34 22.01
N MET A 75 -11.87 -1.51 21.78
CA MET A 75 -11.11 -2.73 21.52
C MET A 75 -10.53 -2.73 20.09
N LYS A 76 -9.31 -3.24 19.97
CA LYS A 76 -8.64 -3.45 18.68
C LYS A 76 -9.44 -4.45 17.85
N ILE A 77 -9.61 -4.15 16.56
CA ILE A 77 -10.33 -5.01 15.60
C ILE A 77 -9.76 -6.43 15.57
N SER A 78 -8.44 -6.60 15.75
CA SER A 78 -7.81 -7.93 15.81
C SER A 78 -8.36 -8.81 16.93
N GLU A 79 -8.60 -8.24 18.11
CA GLU A 79 -9.15 -8.96 19.26
C GLU A 79 -10.63 -9.30 19.06
N LEU A 80 -11.39 -8.39 18.43
CA LEU A 80 -12.78 -8.64 18.07
C LEU A 80 -12.89 -9.79 17.06
N ILE A 81 -12.06 -9.79 16.02
CA ILE A 81 -12.02 -10.87 15.04
C ILE A 81 -11.62 -12.20 15.68
N ARG A 82 -10.69 -12.18 16.65
CA ARG A 82 -10.31 -13.38 17.42
C ARG A 82 -11.49 -13.97 18.20
N ARG A 83 -12.25 -13.12 18.90
CA ARG A 83 -13.48 -13.54 19.62
C ARG A 83 -14.56 -14.04 18.67
N ILE A 84 -14.74 -13.40 17.51
CA ILE A 84 -15.69 -13.85 16.48
C ILE A 84 -15.28 -15.21 15.92
N ALA A 85 -13.98 -15.48 15.76
CA ALA A 85 -13.48 -16.78 15.34
C ALA A 85 -13.71 -17.87 16.40
N GLU A 86 -13.62 -17.52 17.69
CA GLU A 86 -14.02 -18.39 18.81
C GLU A 86 -15.52 -18.73 18.74
N LEU A 87 -16.37 -17.71 18.62
CA LEU A 87 -17.82 -17.91 18.46
C LEU A 87 -18.20 -18.76 17.24
N TRP A 88 -17.53 -18.55 16.10
CA TRP A 88 -17.76 -19.38 14.93
C TRP A 88 -17.45 -20.86 15.19
N ARG A 89 -16.41 -21.17 15.97
CA ARG A 89 -16.08 -22.56 16.31
C ARG A 89 -17.17 -23.20 17.17
N GLU A 90 -17.69 -22.45 18.14
CA GLU A 90 -18.75 -22.87 19.06
C GLU A 90 -20.15 -22.90 18.41
N LEU A 91 -20.32 -22.24 17.27
CA LEU A 91 -21.61 -22.14 16.59
C LEU A 91 -22.16 -23.54 16.21
N PRO A 92 -23.45 -23.82 16.46
CA PRO A 92 -24.07 -25.07 16.06
C PRO A 92 -23.97 -25.31 14.55
N GLU A 93 -23.85 -26.57 14.16
CA GLU A 93 -23.69 -26.96 12.75
C GLU A 93 -24.89 -26.54 11.90
N SER A 94 -26.10 -26.51 12.49
CA SER A 94 -27.31 -26.02 11.81
C SER A 94 -27.19 -24.57 11.36
N GLN A 95 -26.61 -23.70 12.19
CA GLN A 95 -26.41 -22.29 11.86
C GLN A 95 -25.24 -22.11 10.88
N LYS A 96 -24.14 -22.86 11.06
CA LYS A 96 -23.03 -22.89 10.09
C LYS A 96 -23.51 -23.27 8.70
N LYS A 97 -24.36 -24.29 8.61
CA LYS A 97 -24.93 -24.79 7.36
C LYS A 97 -25.71 -23.72 6.60
N MET A 98 -26.44 -22.83 7.29
CA MET A 98 -27.11 -21.70 6.62
C MET A 98 -26.11 -20.79 5.88
N TYR A 99 -24.96 -20.50 6.48
CA TYR A 99 -23.91 -19.71 5.86
C TYR A 99 -23.20 -20.45 4.73
N GLU A 100 -23.04 -21.77 4.85
CA GLU A 100 -22.47 -22.60 3.78
C GLU A 100 -23.38 -22.70 2.57
N ASP A 101 -24.67 -22.88 2.78
CA ASP A 101 -25.64 -22.97 1.68
C ASP A 101 -25.79 -21.62 0.98
N ALA A 102 -25.77 -20.51 1.72
CA ALA A 102 -25.67 -19.16 1.14
C ALA A 102 -24.38 -18.98 0.32
N TYR A 103 -23.23 -19.47 0.80
CA TYR A 103 -21.98 -19.43 0.05
C TYR A 103 -22.04 -20.28 -1.23
N LYS A 104 -22.64 -21.48 -1.18
CA LYS A 104 -22.83 -22.34 -2.36
C LYS A 104 -23.69 -21.66 -3.42
N ALA A 105 -24.79 -21.02 -3.01
CA ALA A 105 -25.67 -20.27 -3.92
C ALA A 105 -24.91 -19.10 -4.59
N ASP A 106 -24.22 -18.27 -3.80
CA ASP A 106 -23.40 -17.18 -4.34
C ASP A 106 -22.29 -17.70 -5.27
N TRP A 107 -21.72 -18.87 -4.98
CA TRP A 107 -20.68 -19.48 -5.79
C TRP A 107 -21.20 -19.90 -7.16
N GLN A 108 -22.43 -20.44 -7.24
CA GLN A 108 -23.07 -20.74 -8.52
C GLN A 108 -23.32 -19.46 -9.32
N ALA A 109 -23.90 -18.43 -8.70
CA ALA A 109 -24.13 -17.14 -9.36
C ALA A 109 -22.82 -16.50 -9.86
N TYR A 110 -21.75 -16.57 -9.06
CA TYR A 110 -20.42 -16.11 -9.46
C TYR A 110 -19.88 -16.89 -10.67
N LYS A 111 -20.06 -18.21 -10.70
CA LYS A 111 -19.61 -19.05 -11.82
C LYS A 111 -20.35 -18.71 -13.11
N GLU A 112 -21.66 -18.55 -13.04
CA GLU A 112 -22.50 -18.15 -14.18
C GLU A 112 -22.09 -16.76 -14.70
N GLU A 113 -21.89 -15.79 -13.81
CA GLU A 113 -21.45 -14.44 -14.15
C GLU A 113 -20.07 -14.43 -14.84
N VAL A 114 -19.12 -15.20 -14.30
CA VAL A 114 -17.78 -15.36 -14.89
C VAL A 114 -17.87 -15.96 -16.29
N ASN A 115 -18.65 -17.04 -16.46
CA ASN A 115 -18.81 -17.70 -17.76
C ASN A 115 -19.39 -16.73 -18.79
N ARG A 116 -20.44 -15.99 -18.42
CA ARG A 116 -21.07 -15.00 -19.30
C ARG A 116 -20.08 -13.93 -19.74
N ILE A 117 -19.26 -13.42 -18.82
CA ILE A 117 -18.23 -12.43 -19.15
C ILE A 117 -17.15 -13.03 -20.04
N GLN A 118 -16.72 -14.26 -19.77
CA GLN A 118 -15.70 -14.95 -20.57
C GLN A 118 -16.14 -15.17 -22.02
N GLU A 119 -17.40 -15.54 -22.24
CA GLU A 119 -17.98 -15.67 -23.59
C GLU A 119 -18.04 -14.34 -24.35
N GLN A 120 -18.24 -13.22 -23.63
CA GLN A 120 -18.31 -11.89 -24.22
C GLN A 120 -16.94 -11.24 -24.49
N LEU A 121 -15.86 -11.80 -23.94
CA LEU A 121 -14.52 -11.21 -24.02
C LEU A 121 -13.84 -11.55 -25.35
N THR A 122 -13.30 -10.53 -26.01
CA THR A 122 -12.43 -10.75 -27.18
C THR A 122 -11.07 -11.32 -26.76
N PRO A 123 -10.36 -12.05 -27.65
CA PRO A 123 -9.03 -12.59 -27.36
C PRO A 123 -8.02 -11.54 -26.86
N SER A 124 -8.05 -10.33 -27.42
CA SER A 124 -7.19 -9.21 -26.99
C SER A 124 -7.51 -8.76 -25.55
N GLN A 125 -8.78 -8.68 -25.19
CA GLN A 125 -9.20 -8.33 -23.82
C GLN A 125 -8.83 -9.43 -22.81
N MET A 126 -8.92 -10.70 -23.20
CA MET A 126 -8.48 -11.83 -22.36
C MET A 126 -6.99 -11.73 -22.04
N ILE A 127 -6.14 -11.55 -23.06
CA ILE A 127 -4.68 -11.40 -22.88
C ILE A 127 -4.35 -10.17 -22.01
N SER A 128 -5.06 -9.05 -22.23
CA SER A 128 -4.91 -7.84 -21.40
C SER A 128 -5.26 -8.10 -19.93
N LEU A 129 -6.38 -8.79 -19.67
CA LEU A 129 -6.83 -9.15 -18.33
C LEU A 129 -5.83 -10.08 -17.62
N GLU A 130 -5.35 -11.12 -18.32
CA GLU A 130 -4.32 -12.02 -17.80
C GLU A 130 -3.03 -11.29 -17.43
N LYS A 131 -2.60 -10.37 -18.30
CA LYS A 131 -1.42 -9.51 -18.06
C LYS A 131 -1.64 -8.61 -16.84
N GLU A 132 -2.80 -8.00 -16.68
CA GLU A 132 -3.13 -7.16 -15.52
C GLU A 132 -3.13 -7.98 -14.21
N ILE A 133 -3.74 -9.17 -14.23
CA ILE A 133 -3.73 -10.11 -13.09
C ILE A 133 -2.31 -10.52 -12.75
N MET A 134 -1.48 -10.86 -13.74
CA MET A 134 -0.09 -11.23 -13.55
C MET A 134 0.71 -10.07 -12.95
N GLN A 135 0.57 -8.85 -13.48
CA GLN A 135 1.23 -7.66 -12.95
C GLN A 135 0.83 -7.38 -11.50
N LYS A 136 -0.45 -7.50 -11.15
CA LYS A 136 -0.93 -7.35 -9.76
C LYS A 136 -0.33 -8.40 -8.83
N ARG A 137 -0.23 -9.66 -9.28
CA ARG A 137 0.40 -10.76 -8.52
C ARG A 137 1.90 -10.50 -8.31
N LEU A 138 2.61 -10.10 -9.36
CA LEU A 138 4.04 -9.76 -9.29
C LEU A 138 4.30 -8.57 -8.37
N LYS A 139 3.48 -7.51 -8.47
CA LYS A 139 3.53 -6.34 -7.58
C LYS A 139 3.32 -6.74 -6.11
N LYS A 140 2.34 -7.60 -5.82
CA LYS A 140 2.09 -8.11 -4.46
C LYS A 140 3.27 -8.94 -3.95
N LYS A 141 3.82 -9.86 -4.77
CA LYS A 141 5.01 -10.65 -4.42
C LYS A 141 6.22 -9.76 -4.14
N ALA A 142 6.47 -8.75 -4.97
CA ALA A 142 7.55 -7.80 -4.79
C ALA A 142 7.39 -6.97 -3.49
N LEU A 143 6.17 -6.55 -3.16
CA LEU A 143 5.87 -5.83 -1.92
C LEU A 143 6.11 -6.70 -0.68
N ILE A 144 5.64 -7.96 -0.68
CA ILE A 144 5.85 -8.91 0.42
C ILE A 144 7.35 -9.15 0.61
N LYS A 145 8.08 -9.45 -0.46
CA LYS A 145 9.54 -9.63 -0.43
C LYS A 145 10.25 -8.38 0.10
N LYS A 146 9.84 -7.18 -0.33
CA LYS A 146 10.41 -5.93 0.18
C LYS A 146 10.16 -5.76 1.69
N ARG A 147 8.94 -6.07 2.17
CA ARG A 147 8.59 -5.99 3.59
C ARG A 147 9.41 -6.99 4.42
N GLU A 148 9.53 -8.23 3.95
CA GLU A 148 10.38 -9.26 4.57
C GLU A 148 11.83 -8.78 4.69
N LEU A 149 12.42 -8.31 3.59
CA LEU A 149 13.80 -7.80 3.60
C LEU A 149 13.98 -6.59 4.53
N THR A 150 12.93 -5.75 4.68
CA THR A 150 12.96 -4.62 5.61
C THR A 150 12.90 -5.10 7.07
N MET A 151 12.07 -6.10 7.37
CA MET A 151 12.00 -6.71 8.70
C MET A 151 13.30 -7.42 9.08
N LEU A 152 13.99 -8.02 8.11
CA LEU A 152 15.32 -8.63 8.27
C LEU A 152 16.46 -7.61 8.33
N GLY A 153 16.16 -6.30 8.36
CA GLY A 153 17.18 -5.26 8.48
C GLY A 153 18.14 -5.16 7.30
N LYS A 154 17.74 -5.58 6.09
CA LYS A 154 18.64 -5.57 4.93
C LYS A 154 19.21 -4.17 4.68
N PRO A 155 20.54 -4.01 4.58
CA PRO A 155 21.20 -2.74 4.32
C PRO A 155 20.65 -2.01 3.09
N LYS A 156 20.45 -0.70 3.22
CA LYS A 156 20.06 0.15 2.10
C LYS A 156 21.22 0.29 1.12
N ARG A 157 20.89 0.26 -0.18
CA ARG A 157 21.85 0.47 -1.27
C ARG A 157 22.68 1.75 -1.07
N PRO A 158 23.92 1.77 -1.55
CA PRO A 158 24.78 2.93 -1.39
C PRO A 158 24.18 4.14 -2.11
N ARG A 159 24.27 5.31 -1.49
CA ARG A 159 23.79 6.57 -2.06
C ARG A 159 24.78 7.07 -3.09
N SER A 160 24.26 7.49 -4.26
CA SER A 160 25.09 8.20 -5.23
C SER A 160 25.37 9.63 -4.76
N ALA A 161 26.41 10.27 -5.33
CA ALA A 161 26.76 11.67 -5.05
C ALA A 161 25.54 12.59 -5.24
N TYR A 162 24.77 12.35 -6.30
CA TYR A 162 23.52 13.05 -6.57
C TYR A 162 22.45 12.78 -5.49
N ASN A 163 22.29 11.56 -4.99
CA ASN A 163 21.32 11.28 -3.93
C ASN A 163 21.67 11.99 -2.61
N ILE A 164 22.96 12.13 -2.30
CA ILE A 164 23.44 12.86 -1.12
C ILE A 164 23.14 14.35 -1.29
N PHE A 165 23.52 14.93 -2.43
CA PHE A 165 23.18 16.31 -2.78
C PHE A 165 21.67 16.59 -2.71
N VAL A 166 20.84 15.70 -3.27
CA VAL A 166 19.38 15.84 -3.20
C VAL A 166 18.90 15.83 -1.76
N SER A 167 19.43 14.95 -0.89
CA SER A 167 18.99 14.93 0.51
C SER A 167 19.33 16.21 1.28
N GLU A 168 20.43 16.87 0.96
CA GLU A 168 20.85 18.13 1.59
C GLU A 168 20.05 19.32 1.00
N SER A 169 20.07 19.46 -0.33
CA SER A 169 19.41 20.58 -1.02
C SER A 169 17.88 20.56 -0.86
N PHE A 170 17.26 19.38 -0.75
CA PHE A 170 15.81 19.28 -0.56
C PHE A 170 15.36 19.73 0.85
N GLN A 171 16.25 19.73 1.84
CA GLN A 171 15.98 20.31 3.17
C GLN A 171 16.03 21.84 3.17
N GLU A 172 16.91 22.43 2.35
CA GLU A 172 17.12 23.88 2.28
C GLU A 172 15.96 24.61 1.58
N VAL A 173 15.34 23.99 0.57
CA VAL A 173 14.21 24.59 -0.15
C VAL A 173 12.93 24.40 0.68
N LYS A 174 12.52 25.43 1.44
CA LYS A 174 11.33 25.37 2.31
C LYS A 174 10.01 25.47 1.54
N ASP A 175 9.96 26.17 0.41
CA ASP A 175 8.71 26.49 -0.28
C ASP A 175 8.52 25.78 -1.63
N GLY A 176 7.27 25.43 -1.96
CA GLY A 176 6.87 24.84 -3.24
C GLY A 176 6.52 23.35 -3.22
N SER A 177 5.92 22.88 -4.31
CA SER A 177 5.62 21.44 -4.51
C SER A 177 6.91 20.62 -4.57
N SER A 178 6.92 19.40 -4.02
CA SER A 178 8.05 18.47 -4.07
C SER A 178 8.60 18.26 -5.50
N GLN A 179 7.73 18.32 -6.50
CA GLN A 179 8.11 18.21 -7.91
C GLN A 179 8.89 19.45 -8.39
N ALA A 180 8.49 20.64 -7.97
CA ALA A 180 9.18 21.89 -8.30
C ALA A 180 10.55 21.96 -7.60
N LYS A 181 10.60 21.58 -6.32
CA LYS A 181 11.87 21.46 -5.57
C LYS A 181 12.84 20.52 -6.25
N LEU A 182 12.37 19.33 -6.66
CA LEU A 182 13.23 18.37 -7.37
C LEU A 182 13.70 18.88 -8.73
N LYS A 183 12.87 19.63 -9.47
CA LYS A 183 13.32 20.28 -10.73
C LYS A 183 14.43 21.30 -10.47
N TYR A 184 14.28 22.13 -9.44
CA TYR A 184 15.32 23.08 -9.04
C TYR A 184 16.62 22.37 -8.66
N VAL A 185 16.56 21.38 -7.76
CA VAL A 185 17.73 20.60 -7.33
C VAL A 185 18.42 19.91 -8.51
N ASN A 186 17.65 19.37 -9.47
CA ASN A 186 18.24 18.81 -10.70
C ASN A 186 19.05 19.83 -11.48
N GLU A 187 18.52 21.03 -11.64
CA GLU A 187 19.17 22.09 -12.40
C GLU A 187 20.41 22.61 -11.67
N THR A 188 20.31 22.81 -10.35
CA THR A 188 21.45 23.17 -9.50
C THR A 188 22.56 22.12 -9.57
N TRP A 189 22.22 20.83 -9.52
CA TRP A 189 23.22 19.75 -9.65
C TRP A 189 23.94 19.77 -10.99
N LYS A 190 23.23 20.00 -12.10
CA LYS A 190 23.86 20.08 -13.44
C LYS A 190 24.89 21.20 -13.49
N ASN A 191 24.51 22.37 -13.00
CA ASN A 191 25.32 23.58 -13.05
C ASN A 191 26.37 23.67 -11.91
N LEU A 192 26.36 22.71 -10.98
CA LEU A 192 27.32 22.66 -9.87
C LEU A 192 28.76 22.49 -10.39
N PRO A 193 29.73 23.32 -9.96
CA PRO A 193 31.10 23.23 -10.40
C PRO A 193 31.76 21.91 -9.95
N SER A 194 32.75 21.46 -10.70
CA SER A 194 33.43 20.17 -10.47
C SER A 194 34.03 20.06 -9.05
N SER A 195 34.61 21.15 -8.54
CA SER A 195 35.18 21.22 -7.19
C SER A 195 34.15 20.94 -6.10
N GLN A 196 32.94 21.49 -6.21
CA GLN A 196 31.86 21.24 -5.26
C GLN A 196 31.25 19.85 -5.44
N LYS A 197 31.14 19.36 -6.69
CA LYS A 197 30.73 17.98 -6.99
C LYS A 197 31.67 16.95 -6.35
N GLN A 198 32.97 17.27 -6.25
CA GLN A 198 33.98 16.36 -5.71
C GLN A 198 33.70 15.96 -4.25
N VAL A 199 33.16 16.87 -3.44
CA VAL A 199 32.76 16.58 -2.05
C VAL A 199 31.71 15.47 -2.01
N TYR A 200 30.66 15.60 -2.81
CA TYR A 200 29.60 14.59 -2.90
C TYR A 200 30.09 13.27 -3.50
N ILE A 201 31.04 13.32 -4.44
CA ILE A 201 31.69 12.12 -4.98
C ILE A 201 32.45 11.38 -3.87
N GLN A 202 33.16 12.10 -3.00
CA GLN A 202 33.86 11.48 -1.88
C GLN A 202 32.88 10.88 -0.86
N LEU A 203 31.83 11.60 -0.48
CA LEU A 203 30.78 11.08 0.40
C LEU A 203 30.10 9.83 -0.16
N ALA A 204 29.91 9.75 -1.48
CA ALA A 204 29.35 8.57 -2.13
C ALA A 204 30.32 7.37 -2.11
N LYS A 205 31.64 7.61 -2.18
CA LYS A 205 32.65 6.56 -1.99
C LYS A 205 32.61 6.03 -0.55
N ASP A 206 32.50 6.92 0.43
CA ASP A 206 32.44 6.53 1.83
C ASP A 206 31.14 5.76 2.15
N ASP A 207 29.99 6.17 1.58
CA ASP A 207 28.73 5.44 1.72
C ASP A 207 28.75 4.06 1.03
N LYS A 208 29.57 3.91 -0.02
CA LYS A 208 29.83 2.60 -0.64
C LYS A 208 30.59 1.68 0.32
N ILE A 209 31.61 2.18 1.01
CA ILE A 209 32.35 1.41 2.02
C ILE A 209 31.42 0.99 3.15
N ARG A 210 30.59 1.91 3.67
CA ARG A 210 29.55 1.60 4.66
C ARG A 210 28.65 0.45 4.18
N TYR A 211 28.09 0.57 2.98
CA TYR A 211 27.21 -0.46 2.41
C TYR A 211 27.91 -1.82 2.28
N ASP A 212 29.15 -1.86 1.81
CA ASP A 212 29.88 -3.11 1.63
C ASP A 212 30.14 -3.81 2.97
N ASN A 213 30.49 -3.05 4.02
CA ASN A 213 30.66 -3.56 5.38
C ASN A 213 29.35 -4.07 5.96
N GLU A 214 28.28 -3.26 5.93
CA GLU A 214 26.96 -3.66 6.43
C GLU A 214 26.43 -4.90 5.70
N MET A 215 26.61 -4.96 4.37
CA MET A 215 26.17 -6.10 3.58
C MET A 215 26.92 -7.38 3.92
N LYS A 216 28.22 -7.29 4.22
CA LYS A 216 29.01 -8.46 4.62
C LYS A 216 28.46 -9.05 5.93
N SER A 217 28.34 -8.22 6.97
CA SER A 217 27.80 -8.66 8.27
C SER A 217 26.35 -9.15 8.15
N TRP A 218 25.52 -8.49 7.33
CA TRP A 218 24.15 -8.93 7.10
C TRP A 218 24.08 -10.28 6.36
N GLU A 219 24.93 -10.50 5.35
CA GLU A 219 24.97 -11.78 4.64
C GLU A 219 25.44 -12.92 5.55
N GLU A 220 26.43 -12.69 6.42
CA GLU A 220 26.86 -13.63 7.47
C GLU A 220 25.71 -13.99 8.41
N GLN A 221 25.00 -12.98 8.94
CA GLN A 221 23.81 -13.21 9.77
C GLN A 221 22.72 -14.01 9.04
N MET A 222 22.52 -13.81 7.74
CA MET A 222 21.54 -14.59 6.96
C MET A 222 21.98 -16.05 6.78
N ILE A 223 23.28 -16.35 6.73
CA ILE A 223 23.79 -17.72 6.72
C ILE A 223 23.47 -18.41 8.06
N GLU A 224 23.76 -17.74 9.18
CA GLU A 224 23.53 -18.27 10.53
C GLU A 224 22.06 -18.60 10.78
N VAL A 225 21.15 -17.75 10.30
CA VAL A 225 19.69 -17.96 10.41
C VAL A 225 19.16 -18.97 9.37
N GLY A 226 20.02 -19.53 8.52
CA GLY A 226 19.65 -20.52 7.49
C GLY A 226 18.96 -19.93 6.24
N ARG A 227 18.99 -18.61 6.07
CA ARG A 227 18.39 -17.86 4.95
C ARG A 227 19.41 -17.53 3.85
N SER A 228 20.18 -18.53 3.45
CA SER A 228 21.19 -18.40 2.39
C SER A 228 20.60 -18.08 1.01
N ASP A 229 19.29 -18.21 0.82
CA ASP A 229 18.55 -17.79 -0.37
C ASP A 229 18.60 -16.28 -0.62
N LEU A 230 18.89 -15.49 0.42
CA LEU A 230 18.86 -14.02 0.38
C LEU A 230 20.22 -13.36 0.05
N ILE A 231 21.29 -14.15 -0.01
CA ILE A 231 22.66 -13.71 -0.25
C ILE A 231 22.88 -13.40 -1.73
N ARG A 232 23.74 -12.43 -2.04
CA ARG A 232 24.10 -12.10 -3.42
C ARG A 232 24.80 -13.29 -4.09
N ARG A 233 24.37 -13.65 -5.31
CA ARG A 233 24.96 -14.78 -6.08
C ARG A 233 26.48 -14.72 -6.24
N LYS A 234 27.07 -13.52 -6.36
CA LYS A 234 28.53 -13.36 -6.48
C LYS A 234 29.29 -13.86 -5.23
N MET A 235 28.72 -13.69 -4.03
CA MET A 235 29.33 -14.18 -2.78
C MET A 235 29.12 -15.68 -2.58
N LYS A 236 27.98 -16.22 -3.04
CA LYS A 236 27.66 -17.66 -2.92
C LYS A 236 28.71 -18.58 -3.54
N ASN A 237 29.40 -18.14 -4.59
CA ASN A 237 30.47 -18.92 -5.22
C ASN A 237 31.75 -18.87 -4.37
N GLN A 238 32.11 -17.70 -3.82
CA GLN A 238 33.30 -17.55 -2.97
C GLN A 238 33.23 -18.38 -1.68
N THR A 239 32.05 -18.51 -1.07
CA THR A 239 31.87 -19.33 0.14
C THR A 239 31.96 -20.83 -0.16
N LYS A 240 31.58 -21.27 -1.37
CA LYS A 240 31.70 -22.68 -1.77
C LYS A 240 33.14 -23.09 -2.05
N ASP A 241 33.90 -22.19 -2.66
CA ASP A 241 35.30 -22.45 -3.02
C ASP A 241 36.20 -22.50 -1.75
N GLY A 242 35.81 -21.86 -0.65
CA GLY A 242 36.54 -21.88 0.63
C GLY A 242 36.18 -23.02 1.61
N ILE A 243 35.20 -23.86 1.30
CA ILE A 243 34.79 -25.01 2.15
C ILE A 243 35.39 -26.35 1.62
N GLY A 244 36.11 -26.30 0.50
CA GLY A 244 36.70 -27.48 -0.16
C GLY A 244 38.16 -27.79 0.19
N GLU A 245 38.78 -27.05 1.10
CA GLU A 245 40.15 -27.30 1.56
C GLU A 245 40.17 -27.60 3.06
N TYR A 246 39.80 -28.83 3.45
CA TYR A 246 40.28 -29.54 4.64
C TYR A 246 39.97 -31.04 4.49
#